data_AF-A0A5B6UVU0-F1
#
_entry.id   AF-A0A5B6UVU0-F1
#
_cell.length_a   1.000
_cell.length_b   1.000
_cell.length_c   1.000
_cell.angle_alpha   90.00
_cell.angle_beta   90.00
_cell.angle_gamma   90.00
#
_symmetry.space_group_name_H-M   'P 1'
#
loop_
_entity.id
_entity.type
_entity.pdbx_description
1 polymer ?
#
loop_
_entity_poly.entity_id
_entity_poly.type
_entity_poly.pdbx_seq_one_letter_code
_entity_poly.pdbx_strand_id
1 'polypeptide(L)'
;MAMAMASVQLGRQTSIQDSPRSPEAKLGMQVEDLWDVQEPELSPNEKLNACFESIPVSAFPIAPQGIEIKSDASLAEAVQILAQNKILSAPVVDVDAPEDATWMDRYIGIVEFAGIAVWILQQSEPSSPRSPSSPNGAEFAIAANGMVSAAGLGALGPEDASITSGDFFEALTSSEFYKNTKVVRDISGSFRWAPFLALQKSNTFLTMLLLLSKYKMKSVPVLDLGDGKIDNIITQSAVIHMLAECTGLHWFESWGSKKLSEIGLPTMSPEHIITVSDCYLLSSYFY
;
A
#
# COMPACT_ATOMS: atom_id res chain seq x y z
N MET A 1 -33.34 -49.83 40.88
CA MET A 1 -33.60 -50.04 39.44
C MET A 1 -33.85 -48.67 38.84
N ALA A 2 -32.95 -48.25 37.95
CA ALA A 2 -32.70 -46.86 37.60
C ALA A 2 -33.83 -46.21 36.79
N MET A 3 -34.08 -44.93 37.10
CA MET A 3 -35.01 -44.03 36.43
C MET A 3 -34.27 -43.39 35.25
N ALA A 4 -34.72 -43.67 34.03
CA ALA A 4 -34.14 -43.11 32.82
C ALA A 4 -34.56 -41.63 32.69
N MET A 5 -33.60 -40.74 32.86
CA MET A 5 -33.72 -39.32 32.52
C MET A 5 -33.38 -39.17 31.04
N ALA A 6 -34.38 -38.86 30.22
CA ALA A 6 -34.20 -38.44 28.84
C ALA A 6 -33.67 -37.00 28.83
N SER A 7 -32.37 -36.83 28.58
CA SER A 7 -31.78 -35.52 28.29
C SER A 7 -32.20 -35.08 26.90
N VAL A 8 -33.08 -34.08 26.85
CA VAL A 8 -33.43 -33.31 25.67
C VAL A 8 -32.14 -32.70 25.10
N GLN A 9 -31.72 -33.16 23.92
CA GLN A 9 -30.74 -32.45 23.10
C GLN A 9 -31.40 -31.15 22.64
N LEU A 10 -31.10 -30.07 23.36
CA LEU A 10 -31.39 -28.71 22.93
C LEU A 10 -30.42 -28.38 21.80
N GLY A 11 -30.76 -28.82 20.58
CA GLY A 11 -30.17 -28.25 19.38
C GLY A 11 -30.45 -26.76 19.40
N ARG A 12 -29.42 -25.95 19.65
CA ARG A 12 -29.48 -24.51 19.48
C ARG A 12 -29.83 -24.27 18.01
N GLN A 13 -31.10 -23.95 17.76
CA GLN A 13 -31.55 -23.37 16.52
C GLN A 13 -30.64 -22.18 16.23
N THR A 14 -29.78 -22.31 15.22
CA THR A 14 -29.12 -21.19 14.57
C THR A 14 -30.23 -20.28 14.06
N SER A 15 -30.48 -19.20 14.80
CA SER A 15 -31.43 -18.17 14.42
C SER A 15 -31.03 -17.64 13.05
N ILE A 16 -31.97 -17.76 12.12
CA ILE A 16 -31.95 -17.12 10.81
C ILE A 16 -31.99 -15.61 11.06
N GLN A 17 -30.84 -14.96 11.21
CA GLN A 17 -30.64 -13.50 11.13
C GLN A 17 -29.17 -13.22 11.43
N ASP A 18 -28.34 -13.23 10.39
CA ASP A 18 -27.20 -12.33 10.19
C ASP A 18 -26.47 -12.81 8.94
N SER A 19 -27.15 -12.63 7.80
CA SER A 19 -26.41 -12.68 6.54
C SER A 19 -25.48 -11.46 6.54
N PRO A 20 -24.17 -11.66 6.32
CA PRO A 20 -23.20 -10.57 6.32
C PRO A 20 -23.65 -9.46 5.37
N ARG A 21 -23.67 -8.23 5.88
CA ARG A 21 -24.14 -7.05 5.16
C ARG A 21 -23.23 -6.71 3.96
N SER A 22 -21.98 -7.18 3.99
CA SER A 22 -20.91 -6.97 3.00
C SER A 22 -19.97 -8.19 2.98
N PRO A 23 -19.20 -8.42 1.89
CA PRO A 23 -18.16 -9.46 1.87
C PRO A 23 -17.08 -9.22 2.94
N GLU A 24 -16.80 -7.97 3.29
CA GLU A 24 -15.91 -7.56 4.38
C GLU A 24 -16.41 -8.03 5.75
N ALA A 25 -17.71 -7.86 6.04
CA ALA A 25 -18.31 -8.28 7.31
C ALA A 25 -18.21 -9.80 7.55
N LYS A 26 -18.13 -10.62 6.48
CA LYS A 26 -17.91 -12.07 6.60
C LYS A 26 -16.62 -12.40 7.34
N LEU A 27 -15.55 -11.66 7.03
CA LEU A 27 -14.25 -11.88 7.66
C LEU A 27 -14.33 -11.53 9.15
N GLY A 28 -14.96 -10.41 9.49
CA GLY A 28 -15.22 -10.03 10.89
C GLY A 28 -15.98 -11.11 11.67
N MET A 29 -17.04 -11.67 11.07
CA MET A 29 -17.81 -12.76 11.68
C MET A 29 -16.97 -14.03 11.87
N GLN A 30 -16.10 -14.39 10.92
CA GLN A 30 -15.19 -15.52 11.07
C GLN A 30 -14.23 -15.33 12.25
N VAL A 31 -13.76 -14.09 12.48
CA VAL A 31 -12.93 -13.77 13.65
C VAL A 31 -13.73 -13.93 14.94
N GLU A 32 -14.99 -13.49 14.97
CA GLU A 32 -15.88 -13.66 16.14
C GLU A 32 -16.11 -15.15 16.46
N ASP A 33 -16.40 -15.97 15.44
CA ASP A 33 -16.59 -17.42 15.61
C ASP A 33 -15.34 -18.09 16.21
N LEU A 34 -14.15 -17.68 15.76
CA LEU A 34 -12.86 -18.17 16.27
C LEU A 34 -12.56 -17.63 17.67
N TRP A 35 -12.96 -16.38 17.94
CA TRP A 35 -12.78 -15.74 19.23
C TRP A 35 -13.54 -16.49 20.33
N ASP A 36 -14.75 -16.97 20.05
CA ASP A 36 -15.57 -17.66 21.05
C ASP A 36 -15.01 -19.05 21.44
N VAL A 37 -14.29 -19.72 20.55
CA VAL A 37 -13.76 -21.08 20.80
C VAL A 37 -12.34 -21.08 21.38
N GLN A 38 -11.67 -19.94 21.42
CA GLN A 38 -10.26 -19.89 21.85
C GLN A 38 -10.08 -19.98 23.36
N GLU A 39 -9.06 -20.71 23.79
CA GLU A 39 -8.83 -21.04 25.19
C GLU A 39 -8.65 -19.80 26.08
N PRO A 40 -9.16 -19.82 27.33
CA PRO A 40 -9.11 -18.67 28.24
C PRO A 40 -7.71 -18.26 28.71
N GLU A 41 -6.68 -19.08 28.51
CA GLU A 41 -5.34 -18.85 29.06
C GLU A 41 -4.49 -17.88 28.22
N LEU A 42 -4.93 -17.52 27.01
CA LEU A 42 -4.22 -16.55 26.17
C LEU A 42 -4.52 -15.11 26.58
N SER A 43 -3.52 -14.24 26.49
CA SER A 43 -3.77 -12.80 26.57
C SER A 43 -4.66 -12.34 25.41
N PRO A 44 -5.38 -11.21 25.52
CA PRO A 44 -6.23 -10.71 24.43
C PRO A 44 -5.47 -10.52 23.10
N ASN A 45 -4.19 -10.14 23.15
CA ASN A 45 -3.33 -10.00 21.96
C ASN A 45 -3.03 -11.35 21.32
N GLU A 46 -2.64 -12.35 22.12
CA GLU A 46 -2.31 -13.69 21.63
C GLU A 46 -3.55 -14.37 21.04
N LYS A 47 -4.71 -14.19 21.70
CA LYS A 47 -5.99 -14.66 21.21
C LYS A 47 -6.31 -14.06 19.82
N LEU A 48 -6.23 -12.73 19.68
CA LEU A 48 -6.51 -12.07 18.41
C LEU A 48 -5.52 -12.50 17.30
N ASN A 49 -4.23 -12.58 17.62
CA ASN A 49 -3.23 -13.05 16.68
C ASN A 49 -3.51 -14.48 16.23
N ALA A 50 -3.91 -15.37 17.13
CA ALA A 50 -4.23 -16.76 16.79
C ALA A 50 -5.53 -16.87 15.95
N CYS A 51 -6.52 -16.01 16.17
CA CYS A 51 -7.67 -15.87 15.26
C CYS A 51 -7.22 -15.46 13.85
N PHE A 52 -6.43 -14.39 13.73
CA PHE A 52 -5.92 -13.91 12.45
C PHE A 52 -4.98 -14.89 11.76
N GLU A 53 -4.24 -15.71 12.51
CA GLU A 53 -3.38 -16.75 11.96
C GLU A 53 -4.20 -17.90 11.35
N SER A 54 -5.41 -18.14 11.85
CA SER A 54 -6.29 -19.23 11.39
C SER A 54 -7.09 -18.90 10.13
N ILE A 55 -7.16 -17.61 9.74
CA ILE A 55 -7.91 -17.15 8.58
C ILE A 55 -6.95 -16.99 7.39
N PRO A 56 -7.22 -17.60 6.22
CA PRO A 56 -6.39 -17.42 5.04
C PRO A 56 -6.69 -16.08 4.34
N VAL A 57 -5.71 -15.55 3.61
CA VAL A 57 -5.83 -14.33 2.79
C VAL A 57 -6.94 -14.45 1.74
N SER A 58 -7.23 -15.65 1.25
CA SER A 58 -8.36 -15.90 0.35
C SER A 58 -9.74 -15.58 0.93
N ALA A 59 -9.88 -15.45 2.25
CA ALA A 59 -11.11 -14.96 2.87
C ALA A 59 -11.30 -13.44 2.72
N PHE A 60 -10.23 -12.70 2.39
CA PHE A 60 -10.30 -11.27 2.16
C PHE A 60 -11.04 -10.97 0.85
N PRO A 61 -11.93 -9.96 0.82
CA PRO A 61 -12.69 -9.63 -0.38
C PRO A 61 -11.80 -9.39 -1.60
N ILE A 62 -12.21 -9.98 -2.73
CA ILE A 62 -11.54 -9.80 -4.01
C ILE A 62 -11.89 -8.40 -4.53
N ALA A 63 -10.87 -7.56 -4.70
CA ALA A 63 -11.00 -6.29 -5.42
C ALA A 63 -10.83 -6.55 -6.93
N PRO A 64 -11.35 -5.67 -7.82
CA PRO A 64 -11.07 -5.77 -9.25
C PRO A 64 -9.57 -5.86 -9.51
N GLN A 65 -9.19 -6.68 -10.51
CA GLN A 65 -7.80 -7.00 -10.85
C GLN A 65 -6.92 -5.75 -10.85
N GLY A 66 -5.77 -5.85 -10.19
CA GLY A 66 -4.81 -4.77 -10.09
C GLY A 66 -4.33 -4.33 -11.47
N ILE A 67 -4.29 -3.02 -11.70
CA ILE A 67 -3.74 -2.46 -12.93
C ILE A 67 -2.23 -2.61 -12.89
N GLU A 68 -1.68 -3.16 -13.96
CA GLU A 68 -0.25 -3.39 -14.13
C GLU A 68 0.36 -2.33 -15.05
N ILE A 69 1.60 -1.96 -14.77
CA ILE A 69 2.40 -1.03 -15.59
C ILE A 69 3.52 -1.84 -16.25
N LYS A 70 3.73 -1.65 -17.56
CA LYS A 70 4.81 -2.33 -18.27
C LYS A 70 6.16 -1.69 -17.95
N SER A 71 7.24 -2.48 -17.96
CA SER A 71 8.58 -2.01 -17.63
C SER A 71 9.14 -0.97 -18.61
N ASP A 72 8.66 -0.98 -19.86
CA ASP A 72 8.99 -0.04 -20.92
C ASP A 72 8.11 1.23 -20.94
N ALA A 73 7.14 1.34 -20.03
CA ALA A 73 6.31 2.53 -19.91
C ALA A 73 7.16 3.76 -19.54
N SER A 74 6.84 4.90 -20.16
CA SER A 74 7.36 6.20 -19.76
C SER A 74 6.81 6.63 -18.40
N LEU A 75 7.52 7.54 -17.75
CA LEU A 75 7.06 8.15 -16.50
C LEU A 75 5.69 8.83 -16.66
N ALA A 76 5.49 9.53 -17.78
CA ALA A 76 4.22 10.16 -18.12
C ALA A 76 3.08 9.13 -18.22
N GLU A 77 3.30 8.01 -18.92
CA GLU A 77 2.31 6.93 -19.04
C GLU A 77 2.01 6.31 -17.68
N ALA A 78 3.00 6.06 -16.84
CA ALA A 78 2.77 5.51 -15.50
C ALA A 78 1.96 6.47 -14.61
N VAL A 79 2.30 7.76 -14.58
CA VAL A 79 1.53 8.75 -13.82
C VAL A 79 0.09 8.84 -14.36
N GLN A 80 -0.08 8.81 -15.67
CA GLN A 80 -1.39 8.81 -16.30
C GLN A 80 -2.21 7.57 -15.93
N ILE A 81 -1.63 6.37 -15.99
CA ILE A 81 -2.28 5.12 -15.59
C ILE A 81 -2.71 5.18 -14.13
N LEU A 82 -1.83 5.61 -13.22
CA LEU A 82 -2.15 5.73 -11.80
C LEU A 82 -3.31 6.72 -11.57
N ALA A 83 -3.25 7.89 -12.22
CA ALA A 83 -4.25 8.95 -12.06
C ALA A 83 -5.62 8.58 -12.64
N GLN A 84 -5.67 8.06 -13.87
CA GLN A 84 -6.92 7.68 -14.54
C GLN A 84 -7.67 6.59 -13.78
N ASN A 85 -6.93 5.68 -13.17
CA ASN A 85 -7.49 4.60 -12.38
C ASN A 85 -7.66 4.94 -10.89
N LYS A 86 -7.29 6.15 -10.48
CA LYS A 86 -7.39 6.63 -9.08
C LYS A 86 -6.67 5.72 -8.08
N ILE A 87 -5.51 5.18 -8.48
CA ILE A 87 -4.65 4.32 -7.65
C ILE A 87 -3.33 5.01 -7.35
N LEU A 88 -2.72 4.66 -6.21
CA LEU A 88 -1.48 5.26 -5.73
C LEU A 88 -0.24 4.40 -6.00
N SER A 89 -0.44 3.14 -6.38
CA SER A 89 0.61 2.19 -6.69
C SER A 89 0.13 1.13 -7.67
N ALA A 90 1.06 0.55 -8.43
CA ALA A 90 0.79 -0.51 -9.37
C ALA A 90 2.00 -1.46 -9.48
N PRO A 91 1.79 -2.78 -9.66
CA PRO A 91 2.84 -3.72 -10.01
C PRO A 91 3.44 -3.38 -11.36
N VAL A 92 4.74 -3.65 -11.51
CA VAL A 92 5.47 -3.42 -12.74
C VAL A 92 5.87 -4.76 -13.37
N VAL A 93 5.37 -5.00 -14.57
CA VAL A 93 5.57 -6.22 -15.35
C VAL A 93 6.77 -6.06 -16.27
N ASP A 94 7.67 -7.03 -16.25
CA ASP A 94 8.77 -7.10 -17.19
C ASP A 94 8.26 -7.49 -18.59
N VAL A 95 8.47 -6.62 -19.57
CA VAL A 95 8.12 -6.89 -20.97
C VAL A 95 9.06 -7.89 -21.62
N ASP A 96 10.26 -8.08 -21.08
CA ASP A 96 11.27 -9.01 -21.58
C ASP A 96 11.10 -10.42 -20.98
N ALA A 97 10.22 -10.59 -19.99
CA ALA A 97 9.94 -11.87 -19.38
C ALA A 97 9.15 -12.80 -20.34
N PRO A 98 9.50 -14.10 -20.40
CA PRO A 98 8.73 -15.09 -21.15
C PRO A 98 7.23 -15.14 -20.77
N GLU A 99 6.36 -15.56 -21.68
CA GLU A 99 4.92 -15.68 -21.38
C GLU A 99 4.62 -16.71 -20.27
N ASP A 100 5.45 -17.75 -20.17
CA ASP A 100 5.43 -18.80 -19.15
C ASP A 100 6.32 -18.50 -17.93
N ALA A 101 6.85 -17.27 -17.84
CA ALA A 101 7.67 -16.84 -16.72
C ALA A 101 6.95 -17.01 -15.38
N THR A 102 7.72 -17.39 -14.36
CA THR A 102 7.20 -17.40 -13.00
C THR A 102 6.90 -15.96 -12.56
N TRP A 103 6.01 -15.79 -11.57
CA TRP A 103 5.69 -14.45 -11.06
C TRP A 103 6.93 -13.67 -10.59
N MET A 104 7.98 -14.36 -10.12
CA MET A 104 9.23 -13.74 -9.65
C MET A 104 9.98 -13.06 -10.80
N ASP A 105 9.93 -13.64 -11.99
CA ASP A 105 10.58 -13.11 -13.19
C ASP A 105 9.67 -12.13 -13.92
N ARG A 106 8.34 -12.31 -13.80
CA ARG A 106 7.34 -11.42 -14.40
C ARG A 106 7.27 -10.06 -13.72
N TYR A 107 7.35 -9.99 -12.38
CA TYR A 107 7.13 -8.74 -11.64
C TYR A 107 8.44 -8.21 -11.05
N ILE A 108 8.88 -7.06 -11.54
CA ILE A 108 10.15 -6.43 -11.14
C ILE A 108 10.00 -5.72 -9.79
N GLY A 109 8.80 -5.21 -9.50
CA GLY A 109 8.52 -4.41 -8.31
C GLY A 109 7.17 -3.72 -8.35
N ILE A 110 6.99 -2.75 -7.47
CA ILE A 110 5.79 -1.91 -7.39
C ILE A 110 6.23 -0.46 -7.55
N VAL A 111 5.60 0.26 -8.47
CA VAL A 111 5.78 1.71 -8.58
C VAL A 111 4.73 2.42 -7.73
N GLU A 112 5.16 3.45 -6.99
CA GLU A 112 4.29 4.28 -6.16
C GLU A 112 4.32 5.73 -6.66
N PHE A 113 3.18 6.41 -6.64
CA PHE A 113 3.10 7.84 -6.97
C PHE A 113 4.03 8.68 -6.07
N ALA A 114 4.09 8.35 -4.77
CA ALA A 114 5.01 9.02 -3.85
C ALA A 114 6.49 8.77 -4.21
N GLY A 115 6.82 7.56 -4.72
CA GLY A 115 8.15 7.24 -5.21
C GLY A 115 8.51 8.07 -6.44
N ILE A 116 7.59 8.19 -7.39
CA ILE A 116 7.72 9.06 -8.56
C ILE A 116 7.94 10.52 -8.15
N ALA A 117 7.13 11.05 -7.25
CA ALA A 117 7.25 12.44 -6.80
C ALA A 117 8.59 12.73 -6.14
N VAL A 118 9.04 11.85 -5.24
CA VAL A 118 10.36 11.97 -4.59
C VAL A 118 11.48 11.87 -5.60
N TRP A 119 11.38 10.95 -6.56
CA TRP A 119 12.39 10.79 -7.61
C TRP A 119 12.51 12.05 -8.47
N ILE A 120 11.39 12.64 -8.90
CA ILE A 120 11.37 13.92 -9.64
C ILE A 120 12.06 15.03 -8.83
N LEU A 121 11.76 15.14 -7.53
CA LEU A 121 12.37 16.15 -6.66
C LEU A 121 13.88 15.96 -6.55
N GLN A 122 14.35 14.72 -6.38
CA GLN A 122 15.78 14.42 -6.29
C GLN A 122 16.52 14.78 -7.58
N GLN A 123 15.89 14.56 -8.73
CA GLN A 123 16.47 14.92 -10.02
C GLN A 123 16.54 16.43 -10.23
N SER A 124 15.67 17.20 -9.56
CA SER A 124 15.71 18.67 -9.58
C SER A 124 16.76 19.29 -8.66
N GLU A 125 17.41 18.52 -7.78
CA GLU A 125 18.45 19.08 -6.90
C GLU A 125 19.70 19.45 -7.72
N PRO A 126 20.16 20.72 -7.67
CA PRO A 126 21.37 21.11 -8.36
C PRO A 126 22.58 20.41 -7.72
N SER A 127 23.52 19.95 -8.56
CA SER A 127 24.84 19.48 -8.13
C SER A 127 25.45 20.53 -7.20
N SER A 128 25.66 20.21 -5.93
CA SER A 128 26.20 21.15 -4.93
C SER A 128 27.44 21.88 -5.47
N PRO A 129 27.56 23.21 -5.32
CA PRO A 129 28.71 23.96 -5.81
C PRO A 129 29.89 23.72 -4.86
N ARG A 130 30.63 22.62 -5.06
CA ARG A 130 31.95 22.47 -4.47
C ARG A 130 33.02 22.69 -5.52
N SER A 131 33.43 23.96 -5.59
CA SER A 131 34.67 24.53 -6.17
C SER A 131 34.54 25.29 -7.49
N PRO A 132 35.29 26.40 -7.66
CA PRO A 132 35.02 27.43 -8.65
C PRO A 132 35.49 27.04 -10.07
N SER A 133 34.67 27.45 -11.03
CA SER A 133 34.90 27.67 -12.46
C SER A 133 36.33 27.49 -13.00
N SER A 134 36.46 26.65 -14.03
CA SER A 134 37.33 26.95 -15.18
C SER A 134 36.44 27.11 -16.42
N PRO A 135 36.57 28.22 -17.18
CA PRO A 135 35.79 28.46 -18.38
C PRO A 135 36.50 27.82 -19.56
N ASN A 136 35.90 26.78 -20.13
CA ASN A 136 35.98 26.32 -21.53
C ASN A 136 35.84 24.80 -21.58
N GLY A 137 34.89 24.35 -22.40
CA GLY A 137 34.76 22.94 -22.75
C GLY A 137 33.39 22.40 -22.40
N ALA A 138 32.49 22.45 -23.39
CA ALA A 138 31.37 21.55 -23.44
C ALA A 138 31.92 20.12 -23.50
N GLU A 139 32.02 19.44 -22.36
CA GLU A 139 32.24 18.00 -22.32
C GLU A 139 31.25 17.38 -21.35
N PHE A 140 30.43 16.51 -21.92
CA PHE A 140 29.54 15.57 -21.24
C PHE A 140 30.28 14.91 -20.07
N ALA A 141 30.02 15.34 -18.84
CA ALA A 141 30.33 14.56 -17.67
C ALA A 141 29.32 13.41 -17.61
N ILE A 142 29.64 12.29 -18.27
CA ILE A 142 28.98 11.02 -18.02
C ILE A 142 29.29 10.66 -16.56
N ALA A 143 28.33 10.94 -15.67
CA ALA A 143 28.37 10.44 -14.32
C ALA A 143 28.44 8.91 -14.37
N ALA A 144 29.35 8.32 -13.61
CA ALA A 144 29.72 6.90 -13.63
C ALA A 144 28.58 5.90 -13.30
N ASN A 145 27.33 6.37 -13.14
CA ASN A 145 26.14 5.58 -12.85
C ASN A 145 25.07 5.59 -13.97
N GLY A 146 25.34 6.17 -15.15
CA GLY A 146 24.39 6.12 -16.28
C GLY A 146 23.07 6.86 -16.05
N MET A 147 22.96 7.71 -15.02
CA MET A 147 21.78 8.54 -14.78
C MET A 147 21.81 9.77 -15.70
N VAL A 148 20.75 9.94 -16.49
CA VAL A 148 20.52 11.15 -17.28
C VAL A 148 20.28 12.29 -16.29
N SER A 149 21.26 13.16 -16.10
CA SER A 149 21.08 14.35 -15.26
C SER A 149 19.98 15.22 -15.86
N ALA A 150 19.13 15.78 -15.00
CA ALA A 150 18.15 16.82 -15.30
C ALA A 150 18.77 18.15 -15.78
N ALA A 151 19.96 18.13 -16.38
CA ALA A 151 20.64 19.30 -16.94
C ALA A 151 19.81 20.01 -18.03
N GLY A 152 18.76 19.37 -18.56
CA GLY A 152 17.77 19.97 -19.47
C GLY A 152 16.61 20.70 -18.79
N LEU A 153 16.46 20.62 -17.45
CA LEU A 153 15.45 21.34 -16.67
C LEU A 153 15.95 22.70 -16.19
N GLY A 154 16.73 23.41 -17.03
CA GLY A 154 17.39 24.69 -16.70
C GLY A 154 16.49 25.83 -16.20
N ALA A 155 15.19 25.61 -16.06
CA ALA A 155 14.18 26.50 -15.49
C ALA A 155 13.74 26.11 -14.06
N LEU A 156 14.31 25.07 -13.43
CA LEU A 156 13.91 24.61 -12.08
C LEU A 156 14.96 24.83 -10.99
N GLY A 157 16.01 25.61 -11.28
CA GLY A 157 17.01 25.99 -10.30
C GLY A 157 16.41 26.92 -9.21
N PRO A 158 17.00 26.95 -8.00
CA PRO A 158 16.56 27.82 -6.90
C PRO A 158 16.66 29.33 -7.22
N GLU A 159 17.15 29.70 -8.41
CA GLU A 159 17.27 31.07 -8.91
C GLU A 159 15.91 31.71 -9.28
N ASP A 160 14.88 30.92 -9.61
CA ASP A 160 13.58 31.45 -10.09
C ASP A 160 12.51 31.46 -9.00
N ALA A 161 12.61 32.43 -8.08
CA ALA A 161 11.63 32.69 -7.02
C ALA A 161 10.24 33.18 -7.52
N SER A 162 9.98 33.15 -8.83
CA SER A 162 8.73 33.63 -9.46
C SER A 162 7.80 32.50 -9.94
N ILE A 163 8.27 31.25 -9.93
CA ILE A 163 7.52 30.10 -10.44
C ILE A 163 6.39 29.78 -9.46
N THR A 164 5.14 29.97 -9.89
CA THR A 164 4.00 29.45 -9.12
C THR A 164 3.95 27.92 -9.27
N SER A 165 3.35 27.21 -8.30
CA SER A 165 3.25 25.74 -8.34
C SER A 165 2.70 25.21 -9.67
N GLY A 166 1.79 25.93 -10.33
CA GLY A 166 1.24 25.57 -11.64
C GLY A 166 2.29 25.58 -12.77
N ASP A 167 3.12 26.62 -12.83
CA ASP A 167 4.13 26.79 -13.88
C ASP A 167 5.21 25.69 -13.80
N PHE A 168 5.53 25.25 -12.58
CA PHE A 168 6.47 24.15 -12.33
C PHE A 168 5.98 22.84 -12.96
N PHE A 169 4.72 22.45 -12.71
CA PHE A 169 4.18 21.19 -13.21
C PHE A 169 3.99 21.22 -14.73
N GLU A 170 3.64 22.37 -15.31
CA GLU A 170 3.54 22.54 -16.76
C GLU A 170 4.92 22.41 -17.44
N ALA A 171 5.95 23.05 -16.88
CA ALA A 171 7.32 22.94 -17.36
C ALA A 171 7.86 21.49 -17.22
N LEU A 172 7.62 20.85 -16.08
CA LEU A 172 8.03 19.48 -15.82
C LEU A 172 7.37 18.51 -16.80
N THR A 173 6.05 18.54 -16.93
CA THR A 173 5.31 17.63 -17.82
C THR A 173 5.62 17.86 -19.31
N SER A 174 6.05 19.07 -19.67
CA SER A 174 6.48 19.41 -21.03
C SER A 174 7.90 18.99 -21.36
N SER A 175 8.75 18.76 -20.34
CA SER A 175 10.18 18.45 -20.50
C SER A 175 10.43 17.10 -21.20
N GLU A 176 11.51 17.03 -21.98
CA GLU A 176 11.99 15.76 -22.55
C GLU A 176 12.37 14.75 -21.47
N PHE A 177 12.85 15.25 -20.33
CA PHE A 177 13.15 14.45 -19.15
C PHE A 177 11.92 13.65 -18.70
N TYR A 178 10.79 14.30 -18.45
CA TYR A 178 9.56 13.63 -18.00
C TYR A 178 8.98 12.67 -19.04
N LYS A 179 9.10 13.01 -20.33
CA LYS A 179 8.56 12.21 -21.44
C LYS A 179 9.39 10.97 -21.77
N ASN A 180 10.72 11.07 -21.69
CA ASN A 180 11.63 10.01 -22.13
C ASN A 180 12.11 9.10 -20.99
N THR A 181 11.96 9.52 -19.73
CA THR A 181 12.28 8.68 -18.56
C THR A 181 11.44 7.41 -18.58
N LYS A 182 12.10 6.26 -18.45
CA LYS A 182 11.45 4.95 -18.34
C LYS A 182 11.37 4.52 -16.89
N VAL A 183 10.19 4.07 -16.49
CA VAL A 183 9.87 3.81 -15.07
C VAL A 183 10.79 2.77 -14.46
N VAL A 184 11.02 1.64 -15.14
CA VAL A 184 11.88 0.60 -14.58
C VAL A 184 13.35 0.96 -14.72
N ARG A 185 13.79 1.37 -15.92
CA ARG A 185 15.22 1.58 -16.17
C ARG A 185 15.82 2.71 -15.35
N ASP A 186 15.04 3.77 -15.10
CA ASP A 186 15.56 5.01 -14.51
C ASP A 186 15.11 5.24 -13.05
N ILE A 187 14.03 4.57 -12.59
CA ILE A 187 13.46 4.75 -11.24
C ILE A 187 13.72 3.54 -10.32
N SER A 188 13.80 2.31 -10.86
CA SER A 188 13.89 1.09 -10.04
C SER A 188 15.17 0.96 -9.20
N GLY A 189 16.24 1.69 -9.54
CA GLY A 189 17.49 1.71 -8.78
C GLY A 189 17.62 2.89 -7.80
N SER A 190 16.74 3.89 -7.89
CA SER A 190 16.99 5.23 -7.36
C SER A 190 15.99 5.62 -6.27
N PHE A 191 15.91 4.81 -5.21
CA PHE A 191 15.17 5.07 -3.96
C PHE A 191 13.70 4.59 -3.94
N ARG A 192 13.33 3.87 -2.86
CA ARG A 192 11.98 3.33 -2.55
C ARG A 192 11.39 2.29 -3.52
N TRP A 193 12.18 1.77 -4.45
CA TRP A 193 11.84 0.51 -5.13
C TRP A 193 11.85 -0.64 -4.11
N ALA A 194 10.68 -1.20 -3.83
CA ALA A 194 10.57 -2.38 -2.99
C ALA A 194 10.65 -3.63 -3.86
N PRO A 195 11.45 -4.65 -3.47
CA PRO A 195 11.39 -5.95 -4.14
C PRO A 195 9.96 -6.47 -4.08
N PHE A 196 9.50 -7.07 -5.17
CA PHE A 196 8.13 -7.57 -5.27
C PHE A 196 7.90 -8.67 -4.22
N LEU A 197 7.17 -8.34 -3.16
CA LEU A 197 6.73 -9.29 -2.14
C LEU A 197 5.23 -9.48 -2.27
N ALA A 198 4.83 -10.71 -2.61
CA ALA A 198 3.44 -11.08 -2.74
C ALA A 198 3.05 -12.19 -1.78
N LEU A 199 1.77 -12.26 -1.46
CA LEU A 199 1.16 -13.32 -0.68
C LEU A 199 0.49 -14.34 -1.59
N GLN A 200 0.42 -15.57 -1.11
CA GLN A 200 -0.42 -16.62 -1.66
C GLN A 200 -1.78 -16.59 -0.96
N LYS A 201 -2.82 -17.08 -1.66
CA LYS A 201 -4.19 -17.24 -1.14
C LYS A 201 -4.26 -18.05 0.17
N SER A 202 -3.28 -18.92 0.42
CA SER A 202 -3.15 -19.77 1.61
C SER A 202 -2.38 -19.12 2.76
N ASN A 203 -1.69 -17.99 2.54
CA ASN A 203 -1.02 -17.28 3.64
C ASN A 203 -2.05 -16.75 4.63
N THR A 204 -1.61 -16.47 5.85
CA THR A 204 -2.51 -16.09 6.94
C THR A 204 -2.86 -14.60 6.89
N PHE A 205 -4.05 -14.27 7.35
CA PHE A 205 -4.51 -12.90 7.50
C PHE A 205 -3.60 -12.13 8.47
N LEU A 206 -3.07 -12.78 9.51
CA LEU A 206 -2.04 -12.20 10.38
C LEU A 206 -0.77 -11.80 9.61
N THR A 207 -0.25 -12.68 8.73
CA THR A 207 0.92 -12.37 7.90
C THR A 207 0.66 -11.12 7.05
N MET A 208 -0.51 -11.04 6.42
CA MET A 208 -0.94 -9.89 5.64
C MET A 208 -0.99 -8.60 6.47
N LEU A 209 -1.58 -8.65 7.67
CA LEU A 209 -1.64 -7.50 8.58
C LEU A 209 -0.23 -7.07 9.03
N LEU A 210 0.67 -8.00 9.28
CA LEU A 210 2.05 -7.70 9.66
C LEU A 210 2.80 -7.00 8.53
N LEU A 211 2.64 -7.44 7.27
CA LEU A 211 3.25 -6.78 6.11
C LEU A 211 2.76 -5.32 5.98
N LEU A 212 1.46 -5.09 6.13
CA LEU A 212 0.88 -3.74 6.02
C LEU A 212 1.23 -2.83 7.20
N SER A 213 1.27 -3.37 8.43
CA SER A 213 1.46 -2.58 9.66
C SER A 213 2.94 -2.46 10.06
N LYS A 214 3.62 -3.58 10.28
CA LYS A 214 4.98 -3.65 10.82
C LYS A 214 6.04 -3.34 9.77
N TYR A 215 5.87 -3.91 8.57
CA TYR A 215 6.77 -3.67 7.44
C TYR A 215 6.39 -2.44 6.63
N LYS A 216 5.32 -1.73 7.03
CA LYS A 216 4.86 -0.46 6.46
C LYS A 216 4.60 -0.53 4.96
N MET A 217 4.18 -1.69 4.47
CA MET A 217 3.73 -1.84 3.10
C MET A 217 2.38 -1.13 2.96
N LYS A 218 2.20 -0.32 1.92
CA LYS A 218 0.91 0.35 1.67
C LYS A 218 -0.09 -0.58 0.98
N SER A 219 0.44 -1.52 0.21
CA SER A 219 -0.31 -2.51 -0.56
C SER A 219 0.49 -3.80 -0.65
N VAL A 220 -0.19 -4.93 -0.63
CA VAL A 220 0.39 -6.28 -0.76
C VAL A 220 -0.35 -7.02 -1.88
N PRO A 221 0.33 -7.38 -2.98
CA PRO A 221 -0.22 -8.23 -4.02
C PRO A 221 -0.51 -9.64 -3.49
N VAL A 222 -1.59 -10.25 -3.97
CA VAL A 222 -1.95 -11.64 -3.73
C VAL A 222 -1.92 -12.38 -5.06
N LEU A 223 -1.20 -13.49 -5.12
CA LEU A 223 -1.02 -14.29 -6.33
C LEU A 223 -2.01 -15.46 -6.39
N ASP A 224 -2.43 -15.77 -7.62
CA ASP A 224 -2.97 -17.09 -7.94
C ASP A 224 -1.83 -18.00 -8.43
N LEU A 225 -1.63 -19.13 -7.74
CA LEU A 225 -0.61 -20.11 -8.09
C LEU A 225 -0.95 -20.88 -9.37
N GLY A 226 -2.20 -20.85 -9.84
CA GLY A 226 -2.58 -21.42 -11.13
C GLY A 226 -1.97 -20.65 -12.29
N ASP A 227 -2.28 -19.36 -12.38
CA ASP A 227 -1.93 -18.52 -13.55
C ASP A 227 -0.61 -17.74 -13.36
N GLY A 228 -0.02 -17.77 -12.17
CA GLY A 228 1.18 -16.99 -11.83
C GLY A 228 0.96 -15.47 -11.95
N LYS A 229 -0.30 -15.04 -11.79
CA LYS A 229 -0.75 -13.66 -11.92
C LYS A 229 -1.23 -13.12 -10.59
N ILE A 230 -1.25 -11.79 -10.49
CA ILE A 230 -1.85 -11.10 -9.37
C ILE A 230 -3.38 -11.26 -9.46
N ASP A 231 -3.94 -11.88 -8.43
CA ASP A 231 -5.37 -12.09 -8.25
C ASP A 231 -6.01 -10.88 -7.55
N ASN A 232 -5.29 -10.28 -6.59
CA ASN A 232 -5.77 -9.18 -5.78
C ASN A 232 -4.62 -8.27 -5.32
N ILE A 233 -4.91 -7.01 -4.97
CA ILE A 233 -3.96 -6.11 -4.30
C ILE A 233 -4.64 -5.58 -3.03
N ILE A 234 -4.15 -5.99 -1.88
CA ILE A 234 -4.74 -5.61 -0.60
C ILE A 234 -4.04 -4.37 -0.07
N THR A 235 -4.78 -3.28 0.10
CA THR A 235 -4.26 -2.02 0.64
C THR A 235 -4.53 -1.87 2.13
N GLN A 236 -3.76 -1.01 2.80
CA GLN A 236 -4.02 -0.67 4.19
C GLN A 236 -5.43 -0.07 4.37
N SER A 237 -5.90 0.75 3.43
CA SER A 237 -7.25 1.32 3.48
C SER A 237 -8.33 0.24 3.37
N ALA A 238 -8.15 -0.77 2.52
CA ALA A 238 -9.09 -1.89 2.41
C ALA A 238 -9.22 -2.65 3.74
N VAL A 239 -8.11 -2.86 4.45
CA VAL A 239 -8.14 -3.45 5.79
C VAL A 239 -8.88 -2.57 6.80
N ILE A 240 -8.66 -1.26 6.77
CA ILE A 240 -9.38 -0.33 7.67
C ILE A 240 -10.89 -0.33 7.37
N HIS A 241 -11.29 -0.32 6.10
CA HIS A 241 -12.69 -0.43 5.72
C HIS A 241 -13.30 -1.76 6.17
N MET A 242 -12.58 -2.87 6.02
CA MET A 242 -13.03 -4.17 6.51
C MET A 242 -13.19 -4.18 8.04
N LEU A 243 -12.24 -3.60 8.79
CA LEU A 243 -12.34 -3.49 10.24
C LEU A 243 -13.51 -2.59 10.68
N ALA A 244 -13.83 -1.53 9.92
CA ALA A 244 -14.97 -0.67 10.22
C ALA A 244 -16.31 -1.43 10.14
N GLU A 245 -16.42 -2.40 9.24
CA GLU A 245 -17.58 -3.29 9.11
C GLU A 245 -17.71 -4.28 10.28
N CYS A 246 -16.70 -4.40 11.15
CA CYS A 246 -16.72 -5.25 12.34
C CYS A 246 -17.38 -4.58 13.56
N THR A 247 -17.92 -3.37 13.40
CA THR A 247 -18.62 -2.64 14.47
C THR A 247 -19.77 -3.49 15.03
N GLY A 248 -19.83 -3.62 16.35
CA GLY A 248 -20.82 -4.44 17.06
C GLY A 248 -20.41 -5.90 17.32
N LEU A 249 -19.27 -6.37 16.79
CA LEU A 249 -18.71 -7.67 17.14
C LEU A 249 -17.98 -7.60 18.48
N HIS A 250 -18.11 -8.62 19.33
CA HIS A 250 -17.61 -8.57 20.71
C HIS A 250 -16.09 -8.43 20.77
N TRP A 251 -15.36 -9.14 19.90
CA TRP A 251 -13.91 -8.98 19.84
C TRP A 251 -13.53 -7.53 19.51
N PHE A 252 -14.20 -6.91 18.53
CA PHE A 252 -13.87 -5.56 18.05
C PHE A 252 -14.23 -4.48 19.08
N GLU A 253 -15.41 -4.56 19.68
CA GLU A 253 -15.86 -3.64 20.73
C GLU A 253 -14.98 -3.72 21.99
N SER A 254 -14.53 -4.93 22.36
CA SER A 254 -13.60 -5.11 23.49
C SER A 254 -12.27 -4.37 23.30
N TRP A 255 -11.82 -4.22 22.06
CA TRP A 255 -10.65 -3.41 21.72
C TRP A 255 -10.96 -1.92 21.63
N GLY A 256 -12.10 -1.55 21.06
CA GLY A 256 -12.55 -0.15 20.95
C GLY A 256 -12.74 0.54 22.30
N SER A 257 -13.04 -0.20 23.36
CA SER A 257 -13.20 0.35 24.72
C SER A 257 -11.91 0.59 25.49
N LYS A 258 -10.75 0.11 25.00
CA LYS A 258 -9.46 0.22 25.70
C LYS A 258 -8.84 1.60 25.51
N LYS A 259 -8.09 2.08 26.49
CA LYS A 259 -7.29 3.31 26.36
C LYS A 259 -6.08 3.07 25.45
N LEU A 260 -5.60 4.12 24.77
CA LEU A 260 -4.38 4.06 23.96
C LEU A 260 -3.18 3.47 24.74
N SER A 261 -3.04 3.84 26.02
CA SER A 261 -2.01 3.29 26.91
C SER A 261 -2.13 1.79 27.15
N GLU A 262 -3.35 1.27 27.19
CA GLU A 262 -3.65 -0.15 27.45
C GLU A 262 -3.40 -1.02 26.21
N ILE A 263 -3.41 -0.42 25.02
CA ILE A 263 -3.08 -1.08 23.76
C ILE A 263 -1.63 -0.81 23.31
N GLY A 264 -0.79 -0.32 24.22
CA GLY A 264 0.64 -0.11 23.98
C GLY A 264 0.96 1.05 23.04
N LEU A 265 -0.03 1.91 22.75
CA LEU A 265 0.21 3.13 22.00
C LEU A 265 0.72 4.23 22.94
N PRO A 266 1.71 5.03 22.50
CA PRO A 266 2.28 6.08 23.33
C PRO A 266 1.21 7.12 23.66
N THR A 267 1.04 7.39 24.96
CA THR A 267 0.24 8.52 25.42
C THR A 267 1.02 9.82 25.18
N MET A 268 0.60 10.60 24.18
CA MET A 268 1.12 11.95 23.99
C MET A 268 0.57 12.85 25.09
N SER A 269 1.44 13.64 25.74
CA SER A 269 0.96 14.70 26.64
C SER A 269 0.30 15.80 25.79
N PRO A 270 -0.70 16.52 26.35
CA PRO A 270 -1.42 17.58 25.62
C PRO A 270 -0.51 18.64 25.00
N GLU A 271 0.67 18.84 25.59
CA GLU A 271 1.70 19.80 25.18
C GLU A 271 2.38 19.44 23.85
N HIS A 272 2.26 18.19 23.39
CA HIS A 272 2.81 17.70 22.11
C HIS A 272 1.73 17.55 21.03
N ILE A 273 0.47 17.89 21.32
CA ILE A 273 -0.62 17.85 20.34
C ILE A 273 -0.59 19.16 19.56
N ILE A 274 -0.03 19.11 18.35
CA ILE A 274 -0.16 20.21 17.38
C ILE A 274 -1.57 20.14 16.80
N THR A 275 -2.50 20.90 17.37
CA THR A 275 -3.79 21.14 16.75
C THR A 275 -3.62 22.11 15.59
N VAL A 276 -3.80 21.63 14.36
CA VAL A 276 -3.93 22.51 13.19
C VAL A 276 -5.36 23.02 13.18
N SER A 277 -5.55 24.23 13.72
CA SER A 277 -6.79 24.98 13.54
C SER A 277 -6.84 25.54 12.12
N ASP A 278 -7.97 25.34 11.43
CA ASP A 278 -8.34 25.83 10.09
C ASP A 278 -7.76 25.06 8.89
N CYS A 279 -8.38 23.90 8.57
CA CYS A 279 -8.36 23.34 7.22
C CYS A 279 -9.41 24.04 6.32
N TYR A 280 -9.18 25.30 5.96
CA TYR A 280 -9.73 25.85 4.71
C TYR A 280 -8.68 25.64 3.63
N LEU A 281 -8.68 24.47 3.00
CA LEU A 281 -8.16 24.20 1.65
C LEU A 281 -8.15 22.68 1.46
N LEU A 282 -9.08 22.20 0.64
CA LEU A 282 -9.13 20.93 -0.12
C LEU A 282 -10.58 20.46 -0.40
N SER A 283 -11.58 21.37 -0.38
CA SER A 283 -12.95 21.07 -0.83
C SER A 283 -13.22 21.44 -2.30
N SER A 284 -12.24 21.95 -3.06
CA SER A 284 -12.51 22.48 -4.41
C SER A 284 -11.99 21.63 -5.58
N TYR A 285 -11.39 20.45 -5.34
CA TYR A 285 -10.82 19.63 -6.41
C TYR A 285 -11.35 18.19 -6.51
N PHE A 286 -12.46 17.89 -5.83
CA PHE A 286 -13.24 16.67 -6.09
C PHE A 286 -14.72 17.01 -6.23
N TYR A 287 -15.07 17.49 -7.42
CA TYR A 287 -16.36 17.21 -8.07
C TYR A 287 -16.06 16.77 -9.50
#